data_AF-A0A3A6G5V3-F1
#
_entry.id   AF-A0A3A6G5V3-F1
#
_cell.length_a   1.000
_cell.length_b   1.000
_cell.length_c   1.000
_cell.angle_alpha   90.00
_cell.angle_beta   90.00
_cell.angle_gamma   90.00
#
_symmetry.space_group_name_H-M   'P 1'
#
loop_
_entity.id
_entity.type
_entity.pdbx_description
1 polymer ?
#
loop_
_entity_poly.entity_id
_entity_poly.type
_entity_poly.pdbx_seq_one_letter_code
_entity_poly.pdbx_strand_id
1 'polypeptide(L)'
;MSVLQVSLIAMVAVLLAIQLKGGRAEYGFLINLAAGIFLFFCIVGKLEVFIRAVEQIQSFLTLDTEYIAIMLKMVGITYIAQFSSGICKDAGYQAIAAQIEIFGKLAILVVGMPVLLALLETIQEFLL
;
A
#
# COMPACT_ATOMS: atom_id res chain seq x y z
N MET A 1 5.94 -2.64 -17.13
CA MET A 1 6.92 -2.13 -16.14
C MET A 1 7.34 -3.26 -15.21
N SER A 2 8.56 -3.76 -15.33
CA SER A 2 9.10 -4.71 -14.33
C SER A 2 9.42 -3.96 -13.03
N VAL A 3 9.47 -4.68 -11.89
CA VAL A 3 9.86 -4.07 -10.60
C VAL A 3 11.24 -3.40 -10.73
N LEU A 4 12.14 -4.01 -11.51
CA LEU A 4 13.46 -3.46 -11.83
C LEU A 4 13.40 -2.08 -12.50
N GLN A 5 12.51 -1.88 -13.47
CA GLN A 5 12.37 -0.58 -14.15
C GLN A 5 11.85 0.51 -13.20
N VAL A 6 10.87 0.18 -12.36
CA VAL A 6 10.33 1.12 -11.37
C VAL A 6 11.39 1.50 -10.34
N SER A 7 12.17 0.52 -9.85
CA SER A 7 13.28 0.76 -8.91
C SER A 7 14.39 1.63 -9.52
N LEU A 8 14.73 1.43 -10.81
CA LEU A 8 15.71 2.26 -11.51
C LEU A 8 15.23 3.70 -11.66
N ILE A 9 13.98 3.91 -12.05
CA ILE A 9 13.40 5.26 -12.16
C ILE A 9 13.37 5.95 -10.80
N ALA A 10 13.00 5.23 -9.72
CA ALA A 10 13.05 5.74 -8.36
C ALA A 10 14.47 6.18 -7.95
N MET A 11 15.48 5.34 -8.22
CA MET A 11 16.87 5.63 -7.90
C MET A 11 17.38 6.90 -8.62
N VAL A 12 17.06 7.03 -9.90
CA VAL A 12 17.42 8.22 -10.71
C VAL A 12 16.71 9.47 -10.20
N ALA A 13 15.42 9.38 -9.86
CA ALA A 13 14.67 10.49 -9.30
C ALA A 13 15.26 10.98 -7.96
N VAL A 14 15.63 10.05 -7.07
CA VAL A 14 16.27 10.38 -5.78
C VAL A 14 17.64 11.02 -5.98
N LEU A 15 18.47 10.49 -6.90
CA LEU A 15 19.78 11.08 -7.22
C LEU A 15 19.66 12.52 -7.76
N LEU A 16 18.68 12.78 -8.63
CA LEU A 16 18.37 14.12 -9.13
C LEU A 16 17.88 15.04 -8.00
N ALA A 17 17.02 14.54 -7.10
CA ALA A 17 16.54 15.30 -5.96
C ALA A 17 17.68 15.72 -5.01
N ILE A 18 18.66 14.84 -4.77
CA ILE A 18 19.82 15.12 -3.91
C ILE A 18 20.72 16.19 -4.53
N GLN A 19 21.01 16.12 -5.84
CA GLN A 19 21.83 17.11 -6.54
C GLN A 19 21.22 18.52 -6.50
N LEU A 20 19.90 18.64 -6.62
CA LEU A 20 19.19 19.93 -6.57
C LEU A 20 19.01 20.49 -5.15
N LYS A 21 19.09 19.64 -4.12
CA LYS A 21 18.98 20.04 -2.71
C LYS A 21 20.14 20.95 -2.26
N GLY A 22 21.28 20.93 -2.96
CA GLY A 22 22.46 21.77 -2.68
C GLY A 22 22.29 23.26 -2.98
N GLY A 23 21.27 23.67 -3.76
CA GLY A 23 21.02 25.08 -4.11
C GLY A 23 19.88 25.74 -3.32
N ARG A 24 18.70 25.12 -3.27
CA ARG A 24 17.51 25.58 -2.52
C ARG A 24 16.71 24.38 -2.01
N ALA A 25 16.75 24.12 -0.71
CA ALA A 25 16.17 22.93 -0.07
C ALA A 25 14.68 22.70 -0.36
N GLU A 26 13.91 23.77 -0.64
CA GLU A 26 12.48 23.71 -0.99
C GLU A 26 12.22 22.93 -2.29
N TYR A 27 13.10 23.04 -3.28
CA TYR A 27 12.96 22.31 -4.55
C TYR A 27 13.26 20.82 -4.38
N GLY A 28 14.16 20.46 -3.46
CA GLY A 28 14.44 19.05 -3.15
C GLY A 28 13.22 18.33 -2.55
N PHE A 29 12.44 19.01 -1.70
CA PHE A 29 11.20 18.47 -1.15
C PHE A 29 10.12 18.30 -2.23
N LEU A 30 9.93 19.31 -3.09
CA LEU A 30 8.95 19.25 -4.18
C LEU A 30 9.25 18.13 -5.19
N ILE A 31 10.53 17.92 -5.52
CA ILE A 31 10.94 16.82 -6.41
C ILE A 31 10.69 15.47 -5.75
N ASN A 32 10.98 15.33 -4.45
CA ASN A 32 10.74 14.07 -3.74
C ASN A 32 9.24 13.76 -3.64
N LEU A 33 8.41 14.77 -3.39
CA LEU A 33 6.95 14.63 -3.42
C LEU A 33 6.44 14.22 -4.81
N ALA A 34 6.94 14.86 -5.87
CA ALA A 34 6.58 14.53 -7.25
C ALA A 34 7.02 13.10 -7.63
N ALA A 35 8.22 12.69 -7.22
CA ALA A 35 8.72 11.32 -7.41
C ALA A 35 7.86 10.30 -6.65
N GLY A 36 7.46 10.60 -5.41
CA GLY A 36 6.54 9.79 -4.63
C GLY A 36 5.19 9.61 -5.33
N ILE A 37 4.57 10.69 -5.78
CA ILE A 37 3.28 10.63 -6.51
C ILE A 37 3.41 9.82 -7.81
N PHE A 38 4.52 9.98 -8.55
CA PHE A 38 4.77 9.22 -9.76
C PHE A 38 4.91 7.71 -9.48
N LEU A 39 5.65 7.34 -8.43
CA LEU A 39 5.79 5.95 -8.00
C LEU A 39 4.48 5.35 -7.50
N PHE A 40 3.63 6.16 -6.84
CA PHE A 40 2.30 5.75 -6.42
C PHE A 40 1.44 5.34 -7.62
N PHE A 41 1.39 6.17 -8.66
CA PHE A 41 0.67 5.86 -9.90
C PHE A 41 1.20 4.60 -10.59
N CYS A 42 2.53 4.40 -10.61
CA CYS A 42 3.13 3.18 -11.15
C CYS A 42 2.68 1.90 -10.42
N ILE A 43 2.51 1.96 -9.10
CA ILE A 43 2.10 0.81 -8.28
C ILE A 43 0.60 0.54 -8.40
N VAL A 44 -0.23 1.58 -8.49
CA VAL A 44 -1.68 1.42 -8.75
C VAL A 44 -1.92 0.62 -10.04
N GLY A 45 -1.14 0.88 -11.10
CA GLY A 45 -1.22 0.08 -12.34
C GLY A 45 -0.86 -1.40 -12.18
N LYS A 46 -0.09 -1.77 -11.15
CA LYS A 46 0.20 -3.19 -10.82
C LYS A 46 -0.89 -3.84 -9.99
N LEU A 47 -1.60 -3.06 -9.19
CA LEU A 47 -2.74 -3.56 -8.41
C LEU A 47 -3.83 -4.10 -9.34
N GLU A 48 -4.01 -3.52 -10.52
CA GLU A 48 -4.96 -4.01 -11.53
C GLU A 48 -4.62 -5.42 -12.05
N VAL A 49 -3.34 -5.76 -12.19
CA VAL A 49 -2.89 -7.11 -12.56
C VAL A 49 -3.19 -8.11 -11.44
N PHE A 50 -2.99 -7.69 -10.19
CA PHE A 50 -3.31 -8.50 -9.02
C PHE A 50 -4.83 -8.76 -8.92
N ILE A 51 -5.66 -7.72 -9.12
CA ILE A 51 -7.13 -7.85 -9.12
C ILE A 51 -7.58 -8.85 -10.18
N ARG A 52 -7.08 -8.75 -11.42
CA ARG A 52 -7.40 -9.70 -12.49
C ARG A 52 -7.01 -11.14 -12.16
N ALA A 53 -5.84 -11.35 -11.54
CA ALA A 53 -5.43 -12.67 -11.11
C ALA A 53 -6.36 -13.25 -10.03
N VAL A 54 -6.82 -12.40 -9.10
CA VAL A 54 -7.76 -12.80 -8.05
C VAL A 54 -9.15 -13.10 -8.62
N GLU A 55 -9.67 -12.30 -9.55
CA GLU A 55 -10.92 -12.58 -10.28
C GLU A 55 -10.83 -13.91 -11.03
N GLN A 56 -9.68 -14.20 -11.64
CA GLN A 56 -9.46 -15.48 -12.32
C GLN A 56 -9.49 -16.66 -11.34
N ILE A 57 -8.89 -16.55 -10.14
CA ILE A 57 -8.99 -17.58 -9.09
C ILE A 57 -10.44 -17.75 -8.62
N GLN A 58 -11.20 -16.66 -8.53
CA GLN A 58 -12.61 -16.65 -8.16
C GLN A 58 -13.50 -17.36 -9.20
N SER A 59 -13.04 -17.48 -10.46
CA SER A 59 -13.73 -18.30 -11.47
C SER A 59 -13.51 -19.80 -11.29
N PHE A 60 -12.46 -20.21 -10.57
CA PHE A 60 -12.12 -21.61 -10.32
C PHE A 60 -12.58 -22.14 -8.94
N LEU A 61 -12.76 -21.26 -7.96
CA LEU A 61 -13.36 -21.58 -6.66
C LEU A 61 -14.61 -20.73 -6.45
N THR A 62 -15.69 -21.32 -5.91
CA THR A 62 -16.81 -20.58 -5.30
C THR A 62 -16.36 -19.92 -3.99
N LEU A 63 -15.41 -19.00 -4.08
CA LEU A 63 -15.04 -18.11 -2.97
C LEU A 63 -16.06 -16.98 -2.92
N ASP A 64 -16.65 -16.74 -1.75
CA ASP A 64 -17.49 -15.56 -1.55
C ASP A 64 -16.70 -14.31 -1.90
N THR A 65 -17.29 -13.47 -2.75
CA THR A 65 -16.67 -12.23 -3.24
C THR A 65 -16.27 -11.30 -2.10
N GLU A 66 -16.91 -11.47 -0.95
CA GLU A 66 -16.63 -10.75 0.29
C GLU A 66 -15.19 -10.96 0.80
N TYR A 67 -14.65 -12.18 0.82
CA TYR A 67 -13.29 -12.42 1.33
C TYR A 67 -12.21 -11.79 0.46
N ILE A 68 -12.40 -11.85 -0.86
CA ILE A 68 -11.51 -11.20 -1.83
C ILE A 68 -11.59 -9.67 -1.67
N ALA A 69 -12.78 -9.12 -1.47
CA ALA A 69 -12.96 -7.70 -1.20
C ALA A 69 -12.27 -7.27 0.11
N ILE A 70 -12.32 -8.10 1.16
CA ILE A 70 -11.63 -7.85 2.43
C ILE A 70 -10.11 -7.85 2.23
N MET A 71 -9.55 -8.86 1.54
CA MET A 71 -8.12 -8.90 1.22
C MET A 71 -7.68 -7.67 0.44
N LEU A 72 -8.44 -7.27 -0.57
CA LEU A 72 -8.14 -6.09 -1.38
C LEU A 72 -8.19 -4.79 -0.54
N LYS A 73 -9.18 -4.66 0.35
CA LYS A 73 -9.27 -3.53 1.30
C LYS A 73 -8.05 -3.48 2.22
N MET A 74 -7.59 -4.61 2.75
CA MET A 74 -6.40 -4.64 3.61
C MET A 74 -5.13 -4.20 2.85
N VAL A 75 -4.93 -4.68 1.62
CA VAL A 75 -3.81 -4.27 0.77
C VAL A 75 -3.87 -2.78 0.47
N GLY A 76 -5.06 -2.27 0.11
CA GLY A 76 -5.28 -0.84 -0.17
C GLY A 76 -4.97 0.05 1.04
N ILE A 77 -5.49 -0.30 2.21
CA ILE A 77 -5.24 0.44 3.46
C ILE A 77 -3.74 0.47 3.78
N THR A 78 -3.07 -0.69 3.69
CA THR A 78 -1.63 -0.79 3.95
C THR A 78 -0.84 0.13 3.02
N TYR A 79 -1.18 0.11 1.73
CA TYR A 79 -0.47 0.89 0.73
C TYR A 79 -0.64 2.40 0.93
N ILE A 80 -1.87 2.86 1.15
CA ILE A 80 -2.16 4.27 1.41
C ILE A 80 -1.49 4.75 2.71
N ALA A 81 -1.55 3.95 3.78
CA ALA A 81 -0.94 4.29 5.05
C ALA A 81 0.59 4.37 4.94
N GLN A 82 1.23 3.39 4.31
CA GLN A 82 2.69 3.39 4.09
C GLN A 82 3.14 4.56 3.21
N PHE A 83 2.42 4.83 2.14
CA PHE A 83 2.75 5.93 1.24
C PHE A 83 2.64 7.30 1.93
N SER A 84 1.53 7.53 2.65
CA SER A 84 1.30 8.78 3.37
C SER A 84 2.31 8.97 4.50
N SER A 85 2.62 7.91 5.25
CA SER A 85 3.68 7.89 6.26
C SER A 85 5.04 8.21 5.66
N GLY A 86 5.39 7.59 4.52
CA GLY A 86 6.64 7.84 3.81
C GLY A 86 6.83 9.31 3.43
N ILE A 87 5.80 9.93 2.84
CA ILE A 87 5.85 11.37 2.51
C ILE A 87 6.05 12.22 3.78
N CYS A 88 5.35 11.90 4.87
CA CYS A 88 5.48 12.64 6.12
C CYS A 88 6.89 12.49 6.74
N LYS A 89 7.51 11.30 6.65
CA LYS A 89 8.90 11.07 7.08
C LYS A 89 9.88 11.88 6.23
N ASP A 90 9.68 11.88 4.92
CA ASP A 90 10.52 12.61 3.97
C ASP A 90 10.41 14.14 4.13
N ALA A 91 9.26 14.63 4.60
CA ALA A 91 9.04 16.03 4.98
C ALA A 91 9.66 16.42 6.34
N GLY A 92 10.20 15.47 7.10
CA GLY A 92 10.73 15.68 8.45
C GLY A 92 9.70 15.51 9.57
N TYR A 93 8.44 15.19 9.27
CA TYR A 93 7.37 14.98 10.24
C TYR A 93 7.24 13.52 10.69
N GLN A 94 8.26 13.01 11.38
CA GLN A 94 8.26 11.60 11.84
C GLN A 94 7.13 11.27 12.83
N ALA A 95 6.77 12.18 13.74
CA ALA A 95 5.72 11.94 14.72
C ALA A 95 4.35 11.71 14.05
N ILE A 96 4.02 12.52 13.04
CA ILE A 96 2.76 12.38 12.27
C ILE A 96 2.78 11.09 11.45
N ALA A 97 3.91 10.77 10.82
CA ALA A 97 4.07 9.53 10.07
C ALA A 97 3.84 8.28 10.93
N ALA A 98 4.38 8.26 12.16
CA ALA A 98 4.16 7.16 13.10
C ALA A 98 2.69 6.99 13.46
N GLN A 99 1.94 8.09 13.64
CA GLN A 99 0.50 8.04 13.89
C GLN A 99 -0.27 7.45 12.70
N ILE A 100 0.10 7.80 11.47
CA ILE A 100 -0.50 7.23 10.25
C ILE A 100 -0.27 5.72 10.18
N GLU A 101 0.93 5.24 10.52
CA GLU A 101 1.24 3.80 10.54
C GLU A 101 0.43 3.04 11.59
N ILE A 102 0.29 3.60 12.79
CA ILE A 102 -0.53 3.00 13.85
C ILE A 102 -1.99 2.93 13.40
N PHE A 103 -2.51 4.01 12.83
CA PHE A 103 -3.88 4.04 12.30
C PHE A 103 -4.10 3.01 11.19
N GLY A 104 -3.16 2.89 10.25
CA GLY A 104 -3.22 1.88 9.19
C GLY A 104 -3.27 0.46 9.74
N LYS A 105 -2.43 0.14 10.73
CA LYS A 105 -2.43 -1.18 11.38
C LYS A 105 -3.75 -1.48 12.09
N LEU A 106 -4.31 -0.50 12.80
CA LEU A 106 -5.60 -0.64 13.47
C LEU A 106 -6.75 -0.82 12.46
N ALA A 107 -6.73 -0.08 11.34
CA ALA A 107 -7.73 -0.22 10.29
C ALA A 107 -7.70 -1.62 9.65
N ILE A 108 -6.51 -2.18 9.41
CA ILE A 108 -6.35 -3.57 8.91
C ILE A 108 -6.92 -4.56 9.92
N LEU A 109 -6.66 -4.38 11.23
CA LEU A 109 -7.20 -5.24 12.28
C LEU A 109 -8.74 -5.26 12.26
N VAL A 110 -9.36 -4.08 12.17
CA VAL A 110 -10.82 -3.96 12.12
C VAL A 110 -11.40 -4.60 10.86
N VAL A 111 -10.77 -4.37 9.70
CA VAL A 111 -11.20 -4.97 8.43
C VAL A 111 -10.98 -6.49 8.40
N GLY A 112 -10.02 -7.00 9.16
CA GLY A 112 -9.76 -8.44 9.29
C GLY A 112 -10.70 -9.18 10.25
N MET A 113 -11.44 -8.48 11.12
CA MET A 113 -12.35 -9.10 12.09
C MET A 113 -13.40 -10.04 11.47
N PRO A 114 -14.05 -9.73 10.33
CA PRO A 114 -15.03 -10.64 9.72
C PRO A 114 -14.42 -12.00 9.35
N VAL A 115 -13.16 -12.02 8.88
CA VAL A 115 -12.45 -13.25 8.54
C VAL A 115 -12.19 -14.09 9.79
N LEU A 116 -11.84 -13.41 10.89
CA LEU A 116 -11.58 -14.06 12.18
C LEU A 116 -12.87 -14.65 12.77
N LEU A 117 -14.01 -13.95 12.63
CA LEU A 117 -15.33 -14.45 13.01
C LEU A 117 -15.75 -15.67 12.18
N ALA A 118 -15.60 -15.60 10.85
CA ALA A 118 -15.92 -16.72 9.96
C ALA A 118 -15.12 -17.98 10.28
N LEU A 119 -13.84 -17.82 10.64
CA LEU A 119 -12.99 -18.92 11.11
C LEU A 119 -13.51 -19.55 12.40
N LEU A 120 -13.94 -18.71 13.37
CA LEU A 120 -14.50 -19.19 14.63
C LEU A 120 -15.82 -19.94 14.43
N GLU A 121 -16.69 -19.44 13.55
CA GLU A 121 -17.94 -20.12 13.18
C GLU A 121 -17.66 -21.48 12.54
N THR A 122 -16.72 -21.56 11.59
CA THR A 122 -16.36 -22.85 10.97
C THR A 122 -15.78 -23.83 11.99
N ILE A 123 -14.93 -23.38 12.93
CA ILE A 123 -14.43 -24.25 14.01
C ILE A 123 -15.59 -24.76 14.86
N GLN A 124 -16.53 -23.90 15.24
CA GLN A 124 -17.70 -24.29 16.03
C GLN A 124 -18.57 -25.32 15.30
N GLU A 125 -18.75 -25.16 13.98
CA GLU A 125 -19.52 -26.08 13.13
C GLU A 125 -18.85 -27.46 12.98
N PHE A 126 -17.52 -27.53 13.02
CA PHE A 126 -16.78 -28.80 13.02
C PHE A 126 -16.75 -29.52 14.38
N LEU A 127 -16.98 -28.80 15.47
CA LEU A 127 -16.84 -29.30 16.85
C LEU A 127 -18.18 -29.74 17.47
N LEU A 128 -19.31 -29.29 16.91
CA LEU A 128 -20.68 -29.70 17.24
C LEU A 128 -21.19 -30.79 16.31
#